data_AF-A0A953DAW0-F1
#
_entry.id   AF-A0A953DAW0-F1
#
_cell.length_a   1.000
_cell.length_b   1.000
_cell.length_c   1.000
_cell.angle_alpha   90.00
_cell.angle_beta   90.00
_cell.angle_gamma   90.00
#
_symmetry.space_group_name_H-M   'P 1'
#
loop_
_entity.id
_entity.type
_entity.pdbx_description
1 polymer ?
#
loop_
_entity_poly.entity_id
_entity_poly.type
_entity_poly.pdbx_seq_one_letter_code
_entity_poly.pdbx_strand_id
1 'polypeptide(L)'
;NHWFPHMKKALEKSGIEVFSPTISTSKHPTVESWMKELLPLVKDFGPDDVVIGHSLGSNAALQLVLAAKRNIGRIFLIASAIGKPRDEKHWKKMADMNDANSDIAALRRFWESNIDYAAVSKWAPRVTLIRSKDDAVIPADTHQDLPKAWKIEEWNGFGHFDSKKGTEFAALWKKIESELPYDIVPVPEKDLPVELPKVKSYEPTGTGESPLAAIDRWVDHRGMKRETNTMPQWAGSSWYYLRYMDPENGKMLVDPKKERYWSQVDFYVGGAEHATRHLIYARFWHKFLFDIGVVSTAEPFKKLQSVGLIMGEDGKKMSKRFGNVVNPDDIVGTYGADTMRIYEMFMGPFDHAIAWSTSGIMGARRFIERVWKMAEKVQPNEVLSKEAEILLNKTIKRVTEDMAAIRHNTAVSSLMILSNELDKAKAISRQAYESFLKLLAPLAPHVTEEIWRDLGNKKSIHVSDWPVADETKLEDDSATIVVQVNGKVRADFRAAKNADKASLEKAALDLDEVKKWIGDKKTEKVIVIPGKLVSIVAK
;
A
#
# COMPACT_ATOMS: atom_id res chain seq x y z
N ASN A 1 -4.62 51.79 9.35
CA ASN A 1 -3.39 51.24 9.95
C ASN A 1 -3.74 49.98 10.69
N HIS A 2 -3.71 48.82 10.03
CA HIS A 2 -3.88 47.53 10.71
C HIS A 2 -2.66 46.70 10.37
N TRP A 3 -1.90 46.34 11.39
CA TRP A 3 -0.70 45.50 11.32
C TRP A 3 -1.06 44.00 11.20
N PHE A 4 -2.29 43.64 11.56
CA PHE A 4 -2.85 42.29 11.48
C PHE A 4 -2.69 41.60 10.13
N PRO A 5 -2.94 42.23 8.96
CA PRO A 5 -2.70 41.59 7.66
C PRO A 5 -1.24 41.21 7.42
N HIS A 6 -0.29 42.00 7.95
CA HIS A 6 1.13 41.70 7.84
C HIS A 6 1.52 40.53 8.76
N MET A 7 1.05 40.55 10.02
CA MET A 7 1.28 39.46 10.97
C MET A 7 0.64 38.15 10.48
N LYS A 8 -0.60 38.20 10.00
CA LYS A 8 -1.31 37.06 9.43
C LYS A 8 -0.50 36.41 8.31
N LYS A 9 -0.05 37.22 7.33
CA LYS A 9 0.75 36.72 6.21
C LYS A 9 2.07 36.08 6.66
N ALA A 10 2.71 36.62 7.70
CA ALA A 10 3.96 36.07 8.25
C ALA A 10 3.74 34.72 8.94
N LEU A 11 2.73 34.63 9.81
CA LEU A 11 2.32 33.42 10.52
C LEU A 11 1.90 32.30 9.54
N GLU A 12 1.07 32.62 8.54
CA GLU A 12 0.63 31.65 7.52
C GLU A 12 1.79 31.12 6.69
N LYS A 13 2.82 31.95 6.43
CA LYS A 13 4.05 31.50 5.75
C LYS A 13 4.85 30.50 6.58
N SER A 14 4.73 30.55 7.90
CA SER A 14 5.35 29.60 8.84
C SER A 14 4.46 28.37 9.10
N GLY A 15 3.37 28.18 8.34
CA GLY A 15 2.49 27.02 8.47
C GLY A 15 1.48 27.12 9.61
N ILE A 16 1.29 28.30 10.19
CA ILE A 16 0.33 28.55 11.27
C ILE A 16 -0.97 29.05 10.67
N GLU A 17 -2.09 28.42 11.02
CA GLU A 17 -3.40 28.94 10.67
C GLU A 17 -3.74 30.18 11.49
N VAL A 18 -4.17 31.27 10.83
CA VAL A 18 -4.45 32.54 11.51
C VAL A 18 -5.86 33.04 11.23
N PHE A 19 -6.63 33.11 12.31
CA PHE A 19 -7.94 33.73 12.32
C PHE A 19 -7.84 35.17 12.80
N SER A 20 -8.18 36.12 11.92
CA SER A 20 -8.25 37.55 12.24
C SER A 20 -9.63 38.08 11.83
N PRO A 21 -10.62 38.02 12.74
CA PRO A 21 -11.98 38.48 12.45
C PRO A 21 -12.00 40.01 12.26
N THR A 22 -12.83 40.48 11.34
CA THR A 22 -13.12 41.92 11.23
C THR A 22 -14.18 42.28 12.26
N ILE A 23 -13.87 43.24 13.12
CA ILE A 23 -14.78 43.70 14.17
C ILE A 23 -15.45 45.02 13.75
N SER A 24 -16.74 45.17 14.05
CA SER A 24 -17.62 46.24 13.53
C SER A 24 -17.13 47.69 13.71
N THR A 25 -16.63 48.09 14.89
CA THR A 25 -16.00 49.42 15.08
C THR A 25 -15.29 49.56 16.43
N SER A 26 -14.19 50.31 16.45
CA SER A 26 -13.50 50.76 17.68
C SER A 26 -13.92 52.16 18.14
N LYS A 27 -14.75 52.89 17.37
CA LYS A 27 -15.20 54.25 17.71
C LYS A 27 -16.37 54.28 18.71
N HIS A 28 -17.21 53.24 18.70
CA HIS A 28 -18.33 53.05 19.63
C HIS A 28 -18.36 51.61 20.18
N PRO A 29 -17.31 51.16 20.89
CA PRO A 29 -17.18 49.76 21.22
C PRO A 29 -18.11 49.37 22.38
N THR A 30 -18.75 48.21 22.26
CA THR A 30 -19.43 47.53 23.38
C THR A 30 -18.95 46.08 23.46
N VAL A 31 -18.75 45.58 24.68
CA VAL A 31 -18.33 44.18 24.89
C VAL A 31 -19.33 43.23 24.25
N GLU A 32 -20.63 43.51 24.39
CA GLU A 32 -21.69 42.71 23.79
C GLU A 32 -21.56 42.60 22.26
N SER A 33 -21.35 43.71 21.56
CA SER A 33 -21.22 43.71 20.09
C SER A 33 -19.99 42.95 19.64
N TRP A 34 -18.84 43.18 20.28
CA TRP A 34 -17.59 42.51 19.93
C TRP A 34 -17.66 41.02 20.25
N MET A 35 -18.24 40.65 21.40
CA MET A 35 -18.40 39.24 21.76
C MET A 35 -19.39 38.52 20.84
N LYS A 36 -20.46 39.15 20.37
CA LYS A 36 -21.38 38.55 19.38
C LYS A 36 -20.65 38.13 18.10
N GLU A 37 -19.64 38.91 17.68
CA GLU A 37 -18.84 38.64 16.49
C GLU A 37 -17.73 37.60 16.74
N LEU A 38 -17.18 37.55 17.96
CA LEU A 38 -16.06 36.67 18.32
C LEU A 38 -16.48 35.29 18.86
N LEU A 39 -17.64 35.19 19.53
CA LEU A 39 -18.14 33.94 20.13
C LEU A 39 -18.20 32.73 19.17
N PRO A 40 -18.52 32.88 17.88
CA PRO A 40 -18.49 31.74 16.94
C PRO A 40 -17.11 31.07 16.81
N LEU A 41 -16.01 31.77 17.12
CA LEU A 41 -14.63 31.27 17.02
C LEU A 41 -14.25 30.38 18.21
N VAL A 42 -14.96 30.49 19.33
CA VAL A 42 -14.66 29.79 20.59
C VAL A 42 -14.70 28.27 20.45
N LYS A 43 -15.57 27.74 19.58
CA LYS A 43 -15.76 26.30 19.40
C LYS A 43 -14.48 25.60 18.93
N ASP A 44 -13.62 26.33 18.23
CA ASP A 44 -12.41 25.82 17.59
C ASP A 44 -11.18 25.94 18.52
N PHE A 45 -11.32 26.56 19.70
CA PHE A 45 -10.21 26.73 20.65
C PHE A 45 -9.82 25.43 21.35
N GLY A 46 -8.51 25.23 21.46
CA GLY A 46 -7.82 24.12 22.10
C GLY A 46 -6.54 24.53 22.83
N PRO A 47 -5.86 23.55 23.45
CA PRO A 47 -4.70 23.79 24.31
C PRO A 47 -3.45 24.26 23.56
N ASP A 48 -3.44 24.22 22.23
CA ASP A 48 -2.32 24.65 21.39
C ASP A 48 -2.55 26.05 20.78
N ASP A 49 -3.76 26.61 20.94
CA ASP A 49 -4.10 27.90 20.36
C ASP A 49 -3.49 29.07 21.10
N VAL A 50 -3.17 30.12 20.34
CA VAL A 50 -2.60 31.36 20.82
C VAL A 50 -3.56 32.51 20.51
N VAL A 51 -4.01 33.20 21.55
CA VAL A 51 -4.88 34.38 21.41
C VAL A 51 -4.04 35.64 21.56
N ILE A 52 -4.17 36.56 20.62
CA ILE A 52 -3.42 37.83 20.63
C ILE A 52 -4.41 38.98 20.67
N GLY A 53 -4.36 39.76 21.75
CA GLY A 53 -5.09 41.00 21.91
C GLY A 53 -4.17 42.22 21.78
N HIS A 54 -4.63 43.27 21.12
CA HIS A 54 -3.95 44.57 21.07
C HIS A 54 -4.91 45.67 21.51
N SER A 55 -4.46 46.60 22.36
CA SER A 55 -5.28 47.72 22.84
C SER A 55 -6.60 47.22 23.46
N LEU A 56 -7.75 47.73 23.03
CA LEU A 56 -9.08 47.24 23.44
C LEU A 56 -9.31 45.76 23.09
N GLY A 57 -8.69 45.25 22.03
CA GLY A 57 -8.75 43.84 21.65
C GLY A 57 -8.21 42.91 22.73
N SER A 58 -7.36 43.41 23.63
CA SER A 58 -6.90 42.66 24.80
C SER A 58 -8.02 42.37 25.79
N ASN A 59 -8.92 43.32 26.03
CA ASN A 59 -10.10 43.07 26.86
C ASN A 59 -11.01 42.03 26.19
N ALA A 60 -11.31 42.19 24.91
CA ALA A 60 -12.11 41.23 24.15
C ALA A 60 -11.50 39.82 24.12
N ALA A 61 -10.17 39.70 23.97
CA ALA A 61 -9.46 38.42 24.05
C ALA A 61 -9.66 37.73 25.40
N LEU A 62 -9.61 38.48 26.50
CA LEU A 62 -9.86 37.95 27.84
C LEU A 62 -11.32 37.52 28.03
N GLN A 63 -12.28 38.31 27.55
CA GLN A 63 -13.70 37.94 27.55
C GLN A 63 -13.95 36.68 26.72
N LEU A 64 -13.25 36.52 25.59
CA LEU A 64 -13.32 35.34 24.73
C LEU A 64 -12.85 34.08 25.45
N VAL A 65 -11.74 34.17 26.18
CA VAL A 65 -11.22 33.07 27.01
C VAL A 65 -12.22 32.68 28.10
N LEU A 66 -12.83 33.66 28.76
CA LEU A 66 -13.85 33.44 29.79
C LEU A 66 -15.11 32.79 29.22
N ALA A 67 -15.52 33.18 28.01
CA ALA A 67 -16.64 32.58 27.31
C ALA A 67 -16.33 31.16 26.84
N ALA A 68 -15.08 30.89 26.46
CA ALA A 68 -14.64 29.58 25.98
C ALA A 68 -14.74 28.48 27.03
N LYS A 69 -14.38 28.77 28.28
CA LYS A 69 -14.38 27.80 29.38
C LYS A 69 -13.62 26.51 29.02
N ARG A 70 -12.50 26.66 28.32
CA ARG A 70 -11.61 25.58 27.84
C ARG A 70 -10.15 26.02 28.01
N ASN A 71 -9.24 25.06 28.03
CA ASN A 71 -7.81 25.34 28.12
C ASN A 71 -7.32 25.92 26.80
N ILE A 72 -6.71 27.10 26.88
CA ILE A 72 -6.06 27.82 25.77
C ILE A 72 -4.56 27.84 26.06
N GLY A 73 -3.75 27.55 25.05
CA GLY A 73 -2.32 27.36 25.21
C GLY A 73 -1.59 28.60 25.71
N ARG A 74 -1.89 29.75 25.11
CA ARG A 74 -1.23 31.02 25.46
C ARG A 74 -2.05 32.25 25.07
N ILE A 75 -1.87 33.34 25.82
CA ILE A 75 -2.40 34.66 25.48
C ILE A 75 -1.26 35.69 25.44
N PHE A 76 -1.23 36.50 24.38
CA PHE A 76 -0.44 37.73 24.31
C PHE A 76 -1.34 38.96 24.38
N LEU A 77 -1.04 39.87 25.30
CA LEU A 77 -1.78 41.13 25.50
C LEU A 77 -0.83 42.29 25.21
N ILE A 78 -0.99 42.96 24.08
CA ILE A 78 -0.06 43.97 23.59
C ILE A 78 -0.68 45.35 23.78
N ALA A 79 0.06 46.27 24.39
CA ALA A 79 -0.42 47.63 24.68
C ALA A 79 -1.85 47.57 25.25
N SER A 80 -2.03 46.86 26.36
CA SER A 80 -3.33 46.28 26.74
C SER A 80 -4.25 47.25 27.50
N ALA A 81 -5.44 47.52 26.97
CA ALA A 81 -6.47 48.35 27.62
C ALA A 81 -7.31 47.55 28.63
N ILE A 82 -6.64 47.10 29.69
CA ILE A 82 -7.21 46.33 30.81
C ILE A 82 -6.65 46.86 32.14
N GLY A 83 -7.16 46.34 33.25
CA GLY A 83 -6.81 46.83 34.59
C GLY A 83 -7.53 48.15 34.91
N LYS A 84 -7.14 48.83 35.98
CA LYS A 84 -7.86 50.03 36.46
C LYS A 84 -7.29 51.29 35.82
N PRO A 85 -8.08 52.05 35.02
CA PRO A 85 -7.63 53.33 34.52
C PRO A 85 -7.53 54.38 35.65
N ARG A 86 -6.52 55.25 35.58
CA ARG A 86 -6.27 56.32 36.56
C ARG A 86 -7.12 57.55 36.28
N ASP A 87 -8.03 57.89 37.20
CA ASP A 87 -8.64 59.21 37.40
C ASP A 87 -9.23 59.97 36.17
N GLU A 88 -9.96 61.06 36.40
CA GLU A 88 -10.60 61.81 35.30
C GLU A 88 -9.60 62.50 34.36
N LYS A 89 -8.34 62.70 34.77
CA LYS A 89 -7.34 63.40 33.96
C LYS A 89 -6.85 62.54 32.81
N HIS A 90 -6.74 61.23 32.99
CA HIS A 90 -6.41 60.31 31.90
C HIS A 90 -7.47 60.31 30.80
N TRP A 91 -8.74 60.24 31.19
CA TRP A 91 -9.87 60.26 30.25
C TRP A 91 -9.99 61.59 29.51
N LYS A 92 -9.68 62.71 30.17
CA LYS A 92 -9.60 64.02 29.51
C LYS A 92 -8.51 64.05 28.45
N LYS A 93 -7.31 63.56 28.75
CA LYS A 93 -6.21 63.46 27.78
C LYS A 93 -6.57 62.54 26.60
N MET A 94 -7.24 61.42 26.86
CA MET A 94 -7.74 60.51 25.82
C MET A 94 -8.80 61.16 24.93
N ALA A 95 -9.64 62.04 25.48
CA ALA A 95 -10.59 62.83 24.69
C ALA A 95 -9.87 63.82 23.76
N ASP A 96 -8.80 64.47 24.25
CA ASP A 96 -8.00 65.41 23.46
C ASP A 96 -7.17 64.73 22.35
N MET A 97 -6.84 63.44 22.51
CA MET A 97 -6.02 62.66 21.55
C MET A 97 -6.83 61.92 20.49
N ASN A 98 -8.14 61.73 20.68
CA ASN A 98 -9.00 60.95 19.79
C ASN A 98 -9.72 61.81 18.74
N ASP A 99 -10.14 61.18 17.64
CA ASP A 99 -11.00 61.79 16.61
C ASP A 99 -12.33 62.28 17.23
N ALA A 100 -12.90 63.37 16.71
CA ALA A 100 -14.15 63.99 17.19
C ALA A 100 -15.35 63.04 17.17
N ASN A 101 -15.25 61.93 16.41
CA ASN A 101 -16.27 60.89 16.30
C ASN A 101 -16.11 59.74 17.31
N SER A 102 -15.10 59.75 18.18
CA SER A 102 -14.87 58.68 19.17
C SER A 102 -15.72 58.89 20.43
N ASP A 103 -16.49 57.87 20.83
CA ASP A 103 -17.25 57.90 22.08
C ASP A 103 -16.35 57.48 23.26
N ILE A 104 -15.76 58.48 23.92
CA ILE A 104 -14.89 58.30 25.09
C ILE A 104 -15.61 57.58 26.24
N ALA A 105 -16.93 57.80 26.39
CA ALA A 105 -17.71 57.11 27.43
C ALA A 105 -17.93 55.63 27.09
N ALA A 106 -18.08 55.27 25.81
CA ALA A 106 -18.08 53.88 25.37
C ALA A 106 -16.71 53.23 25.54
N LEU A 107 -15.63 53.91 25.16
CA LEU A 107 -14.25 53.42 25.36
C LEU A 107 -13.96 53.14 26.84
N ARG A 108 -14.38 54.05 27.72
CA ARG A 108 -14.27 53.88 29.16
C ARG A 108 -15.04 52.68 29.67
N ARG A 109 -16.33 52.55 29.31
CA ARG A 109 -17.15 51.40 29.69
C ARG A 109 -16.58 50.08 29.19
N PHE A 110 -15.99 50.08 27.99
CA PHE A 110 -15.36 48.90 27.41
C PHE A 110 -14.10 48.51 28.19
N TRP A 111 -13.18 49.45 28.43
CA TRP A 111 -11.97 49.19 29.22
C TRP A 111 -12.32 48.70 30.62
N GLU A 112 -13.22 49.42 31.31
CA GLU A 112 -13.63 49.16 32.69
C GLU A 112 -14.59 47.96 32.83
N SER A 113 -14.87 47.22 31.75
CA SER A 113 -15.70 46.02 31.81
C SER A 113 -15.12 45.00 32.79
N ASN A 114 -15.96 44.33 33.56
CA ASN A 114 -15.52 43.33 34.53
C ASN A 114 -14.81 42.15 33.85
N ILE A 115 -13.61 41.79 34.34
CA ILE A 115 -12.85 40.62 33.89
C ILE A 115 -12.45 39.81 35.13
N ASP A 116 -12.85 38.53 35.17
CA ASP A 116 -12.39 37.59 36.18
C ASP A 116 -10.99 37.07 35.82
N TYR A 117 -9.95 37.79 36.26
CA TYR A 117 -8.56 37.42 35.97
C TYR A 117 -8.14 36.06 36.57
N ALA A 118 -8.79 35.61 37.64
CA ALA A 118 -8.52 34.31 38.24
C ALA A 118 -9.06 33.19 37.34
N ALA A 119 -10.28 33.35 36.81
CA ALA A 119 -10.84 32.44 35.81
C ALA A 119 -10.05 32.47 34.49
N VAL A 120 -9.56 33.63 34.04
CA VAL A 120 -8.65 33.70 32.89
C VAL A 120 -7.41 32.85 33.15
N SER A 121 -6.75 33.02 34.30
CA SER A 121 -5.52 32.29 34.63
C SER A 121 -5.74 30.78 34.75
N LYS A 122 -6.97 30.35 35.11
CA LYS A 122 -7.38 28.94 35.11
C LYS A 122 -7.46 28.38 33.69
N TRP A 123 -8.07 29.12 32.76
CA TRP A 123 -8.30 28.67 31.38
C TRP A 123 -7.11 28.91 30.45
N ALA A 124 -6.26 29.88 30.77
CA ALA A 124 -5.05 30.19 30.03
C ALA A 124 -3.89 30.34 31.02
N PRO A 125 -3.14 29.27 31.32
CA PRO A 125 -2.08 29.30 32.32
C PRO A 125 -0.87 30.15 31.90
N ARG A 126 -0.75 30.48 30.61
CA ARG A 126 0.36 31.28 30.05
C ARG A 126 -0.17 32.59 29.48
N VAL A 127 -0.07 33.67 30.25
CA VAL A 127 -0.43 35.03 29.80
C VAL A 127 0.81 35.91 29.83
N THR A 128 1.11 36.53 28.69
CA THR A 128 2.19 37.51 28.55
C THR A 128 1.60 38.85 28.14
N LEU A 129 1.80 39.88 28.96
CA LEU A 129 1.46 41.26 28.63
C LEU A 129 2.73 41.99 28.19
N ILE A 130 2.69 42.62 27.02
CA ILE A 130 3.79 43.41 26.46
C ILE A 130 3.34 44.88 26.41
N ARG A 131 4.09 45.76 27.07
CA ARG A 131 3.84 47.21 27.10
C ARG A 131 5.10 48.00 26.79
N SER A 132 4.96 49.28 26.43
CA SER A 132 6.09 50.18 26.25
C SER A 132 6.11 51.27 27.32
N LYS A 133 7.30 51.64 27.82
CA LYS A 133 7.48 52.72 28.81
C LYS A 133 6.98 54.07 28.32
N ASP A 134 7.11 54.30 27.02
CA ASP A 134 6.74 55.51 26.29
C ASP A 134 5.33 55.45 25.66
N ASP A 135 4.50 54.48 26.07
CA ASP A 135 3.10 54.42 25.64
C ASP A 135 2.29 55.57 26.29
N ALA A 136 1.95 56.57 25.48
CA ALA A 136 1.20 57.74 25.91
C ALA A 136 -0.31 57.48 26.10
N VAL A 137 -0.81 56.36 25.57
CA VAL A 137 -2.22 55.94 25.56
C VAL A 137 -2.50 55.00 26.72
N ILE A 138 -1.59 54.06 27.02
CA ILE A 138 -1.76 53.06 28.09
C ILE A 138 -0.53 53.04 29.01
N PRO A 139 -0.54 53.85 30.07
CA PRO A 139 0.57 53.91 31.01
C PRO A 139 0.73 52.62 31.83
N ALA A 140 1.95 52.32 32.25
CA ALA A 140 2.31 51.12 33.02
C ALA A 140 1.54 50.93 34.35
N ASP A 141 1.01 52.01 34.92
CA ASP A 141 0.28 51.98 36.18
C ASP A 141 -1.13 51.37 36.06
N THR A 142 -1.71 51.27 34.86
CA THR A 142 -3.03 50.64 34.65
C THR A 142 -3.00 49.14 34.92
N HIS A 143 -1.81 48.52 34.92
CA HIS A 143 -1.60 47.09 35.09
C HIS A 143 -1.13 46.66 36.49
N GLN A 144 -1.18 47.57 37.49
CA GLN A 144 -0.70 47.28 38.85
C GLN A 144 -1.46 46.15 39.56
N ASP A 145 -2.75 46.00 39.26
CA ASP A 145 -3.66 45.04 39.91
C ASP A 145 -3.84 43.73 39.13
N LEU A 146 -2.98 43.45 38.13
CA LEU A 146 -3.06 42.20 37.36
C LEU A 146 -2.49 41.00 38.15
N PRO A 147 -2.89 39.76 37.82
CA PRO A 147 -2.40 38.57 38.51
C PRO A 147 -0.87 38.47 38.47
N LYS A 148 -0.25 38.20 39.62
CA LYS A 148 1.22 38.01 39.73
C LYS A 148 1.76 36.87 38.87
N ALA A 149 0.92 35.90 38.51
CA ALA A 149 1.28 34.78 37.64
C ALA A 149 1.45 35.19 36.17
N TRP A 150 0.95 36.36 35.77
CA TRP A 150 1.10 36.85 34.40
C TRP A 150 2.49 37.42 34.20
N LYS A 151 3.09 37.13 33.04
CA LYS A 151 4.37 37.69 32.66
C LYS A 151 4.15 39.08 32.09
N ILE A 152 4.71 40.10 32.73
CA ILE A 152 4.65 41.50 32.23
C ILE A 152 6.03 41.86 31.67
N GLU A 153 6.09 42.16 30.38
CA GLU A 153 7.29 42.63 29.70
C GLU A 153 7.14 44.12 29.35
N GLU A 154 8.14 44.90 29.75
CA GLU A 154 8.17 46.34 29.55
C GLU A 154 9.30 46.72 28.61
N TRP A 155 8.93 47.21 27.44
CA TRP A 155 9.81 47.60 26.35
C TRP A 155 9.99 49.13 26.34
N ASN A 156 10.90 49.64 25.50
CA ASN A 156 11.17 51.08 25.41
C ASN A 156 11.31 51.50 23.95
N GLY A 157 10.71 52.64 23.58
CA GLY A 157 10.81 53.21 22.24
C GLY A 157 9.81 52.65 21.23
N PHE A 158 8.77 51.94 21.70
CA PHE A 158 7.77 51.29 20.84
C PHE A 158 6.37 51.96 20.92
N GLY A 159 6.17 52.93 21.82
CA GLY A 159 4.88 53.63 21.99
C GLY A 159 3.70 52.67 22.17
N HIS A 160 2.55 53.00 21.55
CA HIS A 160 1.31 52.19 21.64
C HIS A 160 1.27 50.99 20.67
N PHE A 161 2.39 50.64 20.04
CA PHE A 161 2.47 49.60 19.01
C PHE A 161 1.50 49.84 17.84
N ASP A 162 1.33 51.10 17.45
CA ASP A 162 0.45 51.56 16.36
C ASP A 162 1.23 52.27 15.23
N SER A 163 2.56 52.24 15.32
CA SER A 163 3.44 53.01 14.44
C SER A 163 3.32 52.59 12.97
N LYS A 164 3.51 53.57 12.07
CA LYS A 164 3.53 53.35 10.62
C LYS A 164 4.87 52.81 10.11
N LYS A 165 5.91 52.72 10.96
CA LYS A 165 7.28 52.32 10.58
C LYS A 165 7.49 50.81 10.58
N GLY A 166 6.68 50.03 11.29
CA GLY A 166 6.65 48.57 11.21
C GLY A 166 7.73 47.83 12.02
N THR A 167 8.68 48.54 12.60
CA THR A 167 9.82 47.98 13.36
C THR A 167 9.39 47.29 14.67
N GLU A 168 8.39 47.85 15.32
CA GLU A 168 7.70 47.33 16.50
C GLU A 168 7.08 45.96 16.25
N PHE A 169 6.47 45.76 15.07
CA PHE A 169 5.81 44.52 14.74
C PHE A 169 6.79 43.40 14.43
N ALA A 170 7.96 43.71 13.85
CA ALA A 170 9.02 42.72 13.64
C ALA A 170 9.61 42.21 14.97
N ALA A 171 9.80 43.10 15.95
CA ALA A 171 10.25 42.72 17.28
C ALA A 171 9.19 41.91 18.02
N LEU A 172 7.94 42.35 17.97
CA LEU A 172 6.79 41.63 18.53
C LEU A 172 6.61 40.25 17.88
N TRP A 173 6.82 40.14 16.58
CA TRP A 173 6.78 38.88 15.85
C TRP A 173 7.81 37.89 16.39
N LYS A 174 9.08 38.28 16.39
CA LYS A 174 10.17 37.43 16.88
C LYS A 174 9.91 36.95 18.31
N LYS A 175 9.26 37.80 19.11
CA LYS A 175 8.83 37.47 20.46
C LYS A 175 7.73 36.40 20.49
N ILE A 176 6.62 36.63 19.79
CA ILE A 176 5.50 35.68 19.73
C ILE A 176 5.99 34.33 19.19
N GLU A 177 6.71 34.33 18.07
CA GLU A 177 7.29 33.14 17.42
C GLU A 177 8.16 32.32 18.38
N SER A 178 9.03 32.97 19.16
CA SER A 178 9.91 32.29 20.12
C SER A 178 9.19 31.58 21.27
N GLU A 179 7.91 31.90 21.47
CA GLU A 179 7.09 31.38 22.57
C GLU A 179 5.87 30.58 22.08
N LEU A 180 5.75 30.37 20.76
CA LEU A 180 4.80 29.43 20.17
C LEU A 180 5.19 27.99 20.58
N PRO A 181 4.22 27.16 20.96
CA PRO A 181 4.50 25.79 21.36
C PRO A 181 4.78 24.95 20.11
N TYR A 182 6.05 24.81 19.72
CA TYR A 182 6.45 23.80 18.75
C TYR A 182 7.21 22.70 19.48
N ASP A 183 6.49 21.70 19.97
CA ASP A 183 7.13 20.49 20.49
C ASP A 183 7.61 19.58 19.33
N ILE A 184 6.94 19.62 18.16
CA ILE A 184 7.28 18.84 16.96
C ILE A 184 7.00 19.66 15.69
N VAL A 185 7.95 19.72 14.75
CA VAL A 185 7.82 20.41 13.45
C VAL A 185 8.15 19.46 12.30
N PRO A 186 7.31 19.36 11.24
CA PRO A 186 7.62 18.55 10.08
C PRO A 186 8.81 19.12 9.31
N VAL A 187 9.61 18.23 8.70
CA VAL A 187 10.73 18.65 7.86
C VAL A 187 10.20 19.34 6.60
N PRO A 188 10.70 20.54 6.23
CA PRO A 188 10.30 21.20 5.00
C PRO A 188 10.54 20.32 3.77
N GLU A 189 9.63 20.34 2.79
CA GLU A 189 9.70 19.47 1.60
C GLU A 189 11.03 19.61 0.83
N LYS A 190 11.57 20.83 0.72
CA LYS A 190 12.88 21.10 0.10
C LYS A 190 14.07 20.47 0.81
N ASP A 191 13.91 20.12 2.08
CA ASP A 191 14.94 19.52 2.93
C ASP A 191 14.76 17.97 2.99
N LEU A 192 13.80 17.42 2.22
CA LEU A 192 13.63 15.98 2.01
C LEU A 192 14.49 15.47 0.83
N PRO A 193 14.88 14.18 0.84
CA PRO A 193 14.71 13.20 1.92
C PRO A 193 15.70 13.45 3.08
N VAL A 194 15.29 13.10 4.30
CA VAL A 194 16.23 13.02 5.42
C VAL A 194 17.02 11.72 5.31
N GLU A 195 18.23 11.80 4.76
CA GLU A 195 19.09 10.63 4.59
C GLU A 195 19.66 10.14 5.93
N LEU A 196 19.74 8.81 6.05
CA LEU A 196 20.41 8.17 7.18
C LEU A 196 21.91 8.51 7.17
N PRO A 197 22.53 8.77 8.34
CA PRO A 197 23.93 9.17 8.41
C PRO A 197 24.85 8.00 8.07
N LYS A 198 25.86 8.22 7.25
CA LYS A 198 26.89 7.19 7.01
C LYS A 198 27.72 6.98 8.29
N VAL A 199 27.52 5.83 8.93
CA VAL A 199 28.21 5.38 10.15
C VAL A 199 28.71 3.94 10.01
N LYS A 200 29.66 3.54 10.86
CA LYS A 200 30.28 2.20 10.82
C LYS A 200 29.32 1.08 11.24
N SER A 201 28.42 1.35 12.16
CA SER A 201 27.43 0.39 12.66
C SER A 201 26.17 1.12 13.16
N TYR A 202 25.03 0.45 13.08
CA TYR A 202 23.73 0.87 13.64
C TYR A 202 23.32 -0.07 14.78
N GLU A 203 24.24 -0.33 15.70
CA GLU A 203 23.99 -1.23 16.82
C GLU A 203 23.04 -0.61 17.86
N PRO A 204 22.18 -1.43 18.50
CA PRO A 204 21.41 -0.99 19.65
C PRO A 204 22.33 -0.45 20.75
N THR A 205 21.98 0.72 21.29
CA THR A 205 22.75 1.38 22.36
C THR A 205 22.54 0.75 23.74
N GLY A 206 21.60 -0.19 23.88
CA GLY A 206 21.20 -0.79 25.15
C GLY A 206 20.31 0.12 26.01
N THR A 207 20.06 1.37 25.61
CA THR A 207 19.19 2.33 26.32
C THR A 207 17.71 2.19 25.98
N GLY A 208 17.37 1.35 24.99
CA GLY A 208 16.02 1.23 24.42
C GLY A 208 15.70 2.29 23.36
N GLU A 209 16.60 3.26 23.16
CA GLU A 209 16.49 4.28 22.11
C GLU A 209 17.00 3.76 20.76
N SER A 210 16.60 4.44 19.68
CA SER A 210 17.09 4.16 18.34
C SER A 210 18.63 4.32 18.26
N PRO A 211 19.34 3.49 17.47
CA PRO A 211 20.77 3.68 17.20
C PRO A 211 21.13 5.08 16.70
N LEU A 212 20.20 5.79 16.06
CA LEU A 212 20.40 7.15 15.56
C LEU A 212 20.52 8.19 16.68
N ALA A 213 19.96 7.92 17.87
CA ALA A 213 19.96 8.86 18.99
C ALA A 213 21.37 9.17 19.52
N ALA A 214 22.32 8.25 19.35
CA ALA A 214 23.72 8.44 19.76
C ALA A 214 24.57 9.21 18.73
N ILE A 215 23.98 9.68 17.64
CA ILE A 215 24.69 10.37 16.55
C ILE A 215 24.40 11.88 16.62
N ASP A 216 24.96 12.55 17.64
CA ASP A 216 24.70 13.97 17.93
C ASP A 216 24.79 14.87 16.68
N ARG A 217 25.83 14.68 15.86
CA ARG A 217 26.04 15.44 14.61
C ARG A 217 24.90 15.34 13.59
N TRP A 218 24.07 14.30 13.67
CA TRP A 218 22.93 14.08 12.79
C TRP A 218 21.61 14.45 13.47
N VAL A 219 21.49 14.14 14.77
CA VAL A 219 20.32 14.45 15.60
C VAL A 219 20.17 15.95 15.77
N ASP A 220 21.25 16.66 16.09
CA ASP A 220 21.23 18.11 16.27
C ASP A 220 21.12 18.80 14.90
N HIS A 221 19.99 19.46 14.69
CA HIS A 221 19.68 20.14 13.43
C HIS A 221 19.11 21.53 13.68
N ARG A 222 19.91 22.56 13.39
CA ARG A 222 19.51 24.00 13.44
C ARG A 222 18.86 24.41 14.78
N GLY A 223 19.40 23.91 15.90
CA GLY A 223 18.89 24.21 17.24
C GLY A 223 17.66 23.39 17.67
N MET A 224 17.25 22.42 16.85
CA MET A 224 16.23 21.42 17.15
C MET A 224 16.84 20.02 17.10
N LYS A 225 16.10 19.01 17.58
CA LYS A 225 16.49 17.60 17.47
C LYS A 225 15.64 16.88 16.42
N ARG A 226 16.27 16.07 15.57
CA ARG A 226 15.55 15.17 14.65
C ARG A 226 14.86 14.05 15.42
N GLU A 227 13.72 13.58 14.90
CA GLU A 227 13.19 12.26 15.26
C GLU A 227 14.25 11.19 14.91
N THR A 228 14.46 10.27 15.83
CA THR A 228 15.52 9.25 15.73
C THR A 228 14.96 7.88 15.39
N ASN A 229 13.65 7.69 15.52
CA ASN A 229 12.98 6.48 15.08
C ASN A 229 12.91 6.42 13.55
N THR A 230 13.04 5.22 13.02
CA THR A 230 12.83 4.95 11.59
C THR A 230 11.44 4.39 11.38
N MET A 231 10.89 4.62 10.19
CA MET A 231 9.63 3.97 9.83
C MET A 231 9.82 2.44 9.81
N PRO A 232 8.86 1.67 10.31
CA PRO A 232 8.92 0.22 10.27
C PRO A 232 8.88 -0.29 8.82
N GLN A 233 9.38 -1.51 8.60
CA GLN A 233 9.53 -2.09 7.25
C GLN A 233 8.24 -2.10 6.42
N TRP A 234 7.08 -2.22 7.05
CA TRP A 234 5.79 -2.20 6.38
C TRP A 234 5.41 -0.84 5.78
N ALA A 235 6.06 0.26 6.21
CA ALA A 235 5.84 1.58 5.62
C ALA A 235 6.21 1.61 4.14
N GLY A 236 7.30 0.95 3.75
CA GLY A 236 7.68 0.81 2.33
C GLY A 236 6.80 -0.22 1.59
N SER A 237 6.52 -1.37 2.22
CA SER A 237 5.73 -2.41 1.55
C SER A 237 4.26 -2.04 1.37
N SER A 238 3.75 -1.00 2.03
CA SER A 238 2.33 -0.63 1.90
C SER A 238 1.98 0.05 0.57
N TRP A 239 2.95 0.52 -0.21
CA TRP A 239 2.68 1.29 -1.44
C TRP A 239 3.65 0.99 -2.60
N TYR A 240 4.61 0.08 -2.43
CA TYR A 240 5.63 -0.24 -3.45
C TYR A 240 5.06 -0.60 -4.84
N TYR A 241 3.86 -1.21 -4.91
CA TYR A 241 3.21 -1.56 -6.17
C TYR A 241 2.84 -0.31 -6.99
N LEU A 242 2.54 0.82 -6.34
CA LEU A 242 2.38 2.11 -7.01
C LEU A 242 3.73 2.62 -7.52
N ARG A 243 4.80 2.41 -6.75
CA ARG A 243 6.13 2.87 -7.15
C ARG A 243 6.66 2.14 -8.37
N TYR A 244 6.33 0.86 -8.57
CA TYR A 244 6.67 0.14 -9.79
C TYR A 244 6.08 0.76 -11.05
N MET A 245 4.96 1.49 -10.96
CA MET A 245 4.36 2.19 -12.10
C MET A 245 5.20 3.39 -12.55
N ASP A 246 5.96 4.01 -11.63
CA ASP A 246 6.73 5.22 -11.87
C ASP A 246 7.98 5.36 -10.98
N PRO A 247 8.97 4.44 -11.11
CA PRO A 247 10.04 4.27 -10.13
C PRO A 247 11.07 5.42 -10.09
N GLU A 248 11.16 6.22 -11.15
CA GLU A 248 12.15 7.29 -11.30
C GLU A 248 11.60 8.69 -10.99
N ASN A 249 10.31 8.81 -10.65
CA ASN A 249 9.69 10.10 -10.40
C ASN A 249 10.09 10.69 -9.04
N GLY A 250 10.96 11.71 -9.06
CA GLY A 250 11.41 12.39 -7.84
C GLY A 250 10.50 13.52 -7.33
N LYS A 251 9.36 13.78 -7.99
CA LYS A 251 8.47 14.91 -7.66
C LYS A 251 7.19 14.49 -6.94
N MET A 252 6.75 13.25 -7.15
CA MET A 252 5.52 12.73 -6.57
C MET A 252 5.60 11.21 -6.42
N LEU A 253 4.63 10.65 -5.70
CA LEU A 253 4.53 9.21 -5.43
C LEU A 253 4.46 8.39 -6.73
N VAL A 254 3.52 8.77 -7.61
CA VAL A 254 3.25 8.17 -8.92
C VAL A 254 2.56 9.20 -9.81
N ASP A 255 2.93 9.29 -11.09
CA ASP A 255 2.23 10.14 -12.05
C ASP A 255 0.76 9.66 -12.25
N PRO A 256 -0.26 10.55 -12.17
CA PRO A 256 -1.66 10.16 -12.29
C PRO A 256 -2.05 9.52 -13.62
N LYS A 257 -1.33 9.76 -14.72
CA LYS A 257 -1.58 9.09 -16.01
C LYS A 257 -1.02 7.66 -15.99
N LYS A 258 0.18 7.47 -15.42
CA LYS A 258 0.78 6.13 -15.25
C LYS A 258 -0.02 5.29 -14.27
N GLU A 259 -0.46 5.87 -13.16
CA GLU A 259 -1.34 5.20 -12.20
C GLU A 259 -2.64 4.74 -12.87
N ARG A 260 -3.34 5.61 -13.62
CA ARG A 260 -4.56 5.23 -14.33
C ARG A 260 -4.35 4.21 -15.45
N TYR A 261 -3.18 4.24 -16.11
CA TYR A 261 -2.85 3.27 -17.15
C TYR A 261 -2.71 1.86 -16.59
N TRP A 262 -1.97 1.70 -15.48
CA TRP A 262 -1.78 0.40 -14.84
C TRP A 262 -2.98 -0.01 -13.97
N SER A 263 -3.67 0.97 -13.39
CA SER A 263 -4.81 0.78 -12.49
C SER A 263 -4.48 -0.16 -11.31
N GLN A 264 -5.49 -0.82 -10.75
CA GLN A 264 -5.33 -1.84 -9.73
C GLN A 264 -4.52 -3.01 -10.28
N VAL A 265 -3.69 -3.62 -9.43
CA VAL A 265 -3.03 -4.88 -9.79
C VAL A 265 -4.10 -5.94 -10.03
N ASP A 266 -4.13 -6.51 -11.24
CA ASP A 266 -5.14 -7.51 -11.61
C ASP A 266 -5.04 -8.78 -10.76
N PHE A 267 -3.81 -9.22 -10.49
CA PHE A 267 -3.54 -10.49 -9.83
C PHE A 267 -2.34 -10.37 -8.89
N TYR A 268 -2.62 -10.37 -7.59
CA TYR A 268 -1.60 -10.29 -6.54
C TYR A 268 -1.37 -11.68 -5.92
N VAL A 269 -0.13 -12.15 -5.98
CA VAL A 269 0.29 -13.44 -5.42
C VAL A 269 1.13 -13.20 -4.17
N GLY A 270 0.78 -13.84 -3.05
CA GLY A 270 1.56 -13.75 -1.82
C GLY A 270 1.24 -14.88 -0.86
N GLY A 271 2.13 -15.17 0.08
CA GLY A 271 1.88 -16.21 1.08
C GLY A 271 0.77 -15.80 2.07
N ALA A 272 0.06 -16.80 2.59
CA ALA A 272 -1.04 -16.59 3.54
C ALA A 272 -0.59 -15.88 4.84
N GLU A 273 0.70 -15.95 5.18
CA GLU A 273 1.30 -15.24 6.31
C GLU A 273 1.19 -13.71 6.23
N HIS A 274 0.92 -13.16 5.03
CA HIS A 274 0.77 -11.72 4.82
C HIS A 274 -0.67 -11.21 4.98
N ALA A 275 -1.65 -12.11 5.18
CA ALA A 275 -3.08 -11.77 5.28
C ALA A 275 -3.38 -10.76 6.40
N THR A 276 -2.77 -10.91 7.57
CA THR A 276 -3.07 -10.09 8.76
C THR A 276 -2.12 -8.92 8.97
N ARG A 277 -1.19 -8.66 8.04
CA ARG A 277 -0.22 -7.57 8.15
C ARG A 277 -0.15 -6.79 6.86
N HIS A 278 0.78 -7.15 5.97
CA HIS A 278 1.05 -6.44 4.73
C HIS A 278 -0.22 -6.14 3.93
N LEU A 279 -1.11 -7.12 3.75
CA LEU A 279 -2.35 -6.92 2.99
C LEU A 279 -3.32 -5.92 3.65
N ILE A 280 -3.35 -5.85 4.98
CA ILE A 280 -4.13 -4.83 5.71
C ILE A 280 -3.50 -3.46 5.50
N TYR A 281 -2.18 -3.34 5.70
CA TYR A 281 -1.49 -2.06 5.56
C TYR A 281 -1.53 -1.52 4.13
N ALA A 282 -1.33 -2.38 3.12
CA ALA A 282 -1.42 -2.00 1.72
C ALA A 282 -2.80 -1.44 1.37
N ARG A 283 -3.87 -2.09 1.84
CA ARG A 283 -5.26 -1.61 1.64
C ARG A 283 -5.54 -0.33 2.39
N PHE A 284 -5.12 -0.23 3.65
CA PHE A 284 -5.29 0.97 4.46
C PHE A 284 -4.63 2.19 3.80
N TRP A 285 -3.36 2.07 3.42
CA TRP A 285 -2.63 3.14 2.75
C TRP A 285 -3.22 3.48 1.39
N HIS A 286 -3.66 2.48 0.61
CA HIS A 286 -4.33 2.75 -0.66
C HIS A 286 -5.62 3.55 -0.48
N LYS A 287 -6.42 3.24 0.55
CA LYS A 287 -7.65 4.00 0.86
C LYS A 287 -7.34 5.43 1.27
N PHE A 288 -6.36 5.63 2.13
CA PHE A 288 -5.89 6.97 2.46
C PHE A 288 -5.47 7.74 1.21
N LEU A 289 -4.68 7.13 0.32
CA LEU A 289 -4.25 7.74 -0.94
C LEU A 289 -5.42 8.02 -1.89
N PHE A 290 -6.46 7.19 -1.87
CA PHE A 290 -7.68 7.41 -2.63
C PHE A 290 -8.46 8.62 -2.09
N ASP A 291 -8.62 8.71 -0.76
CA ASP A 291 -9.33 9.81 -0.10
C ASP A 291 -8.68 11.17 -0.37
N ILE A 292 -7.34 11.22 -0.47
CA ILE A 292 -6.60 12.45 -0.84
C ILE A 292 -6.40 12.63 -2.36
N GLY A 293 -6.98 11.76 -3.19
CA GLY A 293 -6.98 11.88 -4.65
C GLY A 293 -5.68 11.52 -5.37
N VAL A 294 -4.77 10.79 -4.72
CA VAL A 294 -3.49 10.35 -5.32
C VAL A 294 -3.67 9.13 -6.24
N VAL A 295 -4.57 8.21 -5.90
CA VAL A 295 -4.91 7.03 -6.72
C VAL A 295 -6.35 7.07 -7.19
N SER A 296 -6.64 6.41 -8.32
CA SER A 296 -7.94 6.46 -8.99
C SER A 296 -8.93 5.40 -8.51
N THR A 297 -8.47 4.42 -7.72
CA THR A 297 -9.27 3.28 -7.26
C THR A 297 -9.25 3.12 -5.75
N ALA A 298 -10.29 2.54 -5.17
CA ALA A 298 -10.45 2.41 -3.71
C ALA A 298 -9.75 1.19 -3.09
N GLU A 299 -9.27 0.26 -3.90
CA GLU A 299 -8.56 -0.97 -3.48
C GLU A 299 -7.35 -1.20 -4.40
N PRO A 300 -6.23 -1.75 -3.91
CA PRO A 300 -5.03 -1.90 -4.71
C PRO A 300 -5.01 -3.14 -5.62
N PHE A 301 -5.79 -4.18 -5.30
CA PHE A 301 -5.70 -5.51 -5.92
C PHE A 301 -7.09 -6.02 -6.32
N LYS A 302 -7.27 -6.50 -7.56
CA LYS A 302 -8.54 -7.10 -8.03
C LYS A 302 -8.73 -8.53 -7.55
N LYS A 303 -7.67 -9.34 -7.62
CA LYS A 303 -7.66 -10.74 -7.17
C LYS A 303 -6.41 -11.01 -6.35
N LEU A 304 -6.61 -11.67 -5.21
CA LEU A 304 -5.54 -12.19 -4.35
C LEU A 304 -5.47 -13.71 -4.50
N GLN A 305 -4.27 -14.25 -4.67
CA GLN A 305 -4.00 -15.68 -4.65
C GLN A 305 -2.93 -16.00 -3.61
N SER A 306 -3.30 -16.86 -2.66
CA SER A 306 -2.34 -17.40 -1.70
C SER A 306 -1.48 -18.47 -2.35
N VAL A 307 -0.17 -18.41 -2.12
CA VAL A 307 0.76 -19.48 -2.47
C VAL A 307 0.99 -20.39 -1.26
N GLY A 308 1.11 -21.70 -1.51
CA GLY A 308 1.42 -22.69 -0.51
C GLY A 308 2.89 -22.64 -0.08
N LEU A 309 3.18 -23.06 1.16
CA LEU A 309 4.54 -23.11 1.68
C LEU A 309 5.29 -24.35 1.15
N ILE A 310 6.47 -24.13 0.59
CA ILE A 310 7.41 -25.23 0.31
C ILE A 310 8.14 -25.57 1.61
N MET A 311 7.96 -26.81 2.05
CA MET A 311 8.57 -27.37 3.26
C MET A 311 9.87 -28.11 2.89
N GLY A 312 10.78 -28.29 3.84
CA GLY A 312 11.94 -29.16 3.66
C GLY A 312 11.53 -30.61 3.41
N GLU A 313 12.49 -31.44 2.98
CA GLU A 313 12.25 -32.89 2.74
C GLU A 313 11.75 -33.63 3.99
N ASP A 314 12.05 -33.09 5.17
CA ASP A 314 11.60 -33.60 6.46
C ASP A 314 10.16 -33.17 6.83
N GLY A 315 9.46 -32.48 5.93
CA GLY A 315 8.10 -31.97 6.13
C GLY A 315 8.01 -30.78 7.08
N LYS A 316 9.13 -30.19 7.51
CA LYS A 316 9.16 -28.99 8.36
C LYS A 316 9.42 -27.73 7.54
N LYS A 317 9.01 -26.58 8.08
CA LYS A 317 9.30 -25.29 7.44
C LYS A 317 10.82 -25.13 7.30
N MET A 318 11.29 -24.79 6.10
CA MET A 318 12.71 -24.59 5.85
C MET A 318 13.28 -23.51 6.79
N SER A 319 14.39 -23.82 7.45
CA SER A 319 15.08 -22.91 8.37
C SER A 319 16.55 -23.27 8.52
N LYS A 320 17.41 -22.24 8.58
CA LYS A 320 18.85 -22.43 8.87
C LYS A 320 19.09 -23.21 10.17
N ARG A 321 18.20 -23.07 11.16
CA ARG A 321 18.27 -23.80 12.43
C ARG A 321 18.20 -25.33 12.24
N PHE A 322 17.42 -25.80 11.27
CA PHE A 322 17.21 -27.23 11.02
C PHE A 322 18.17 -27.80 9.97
N GLY A 323 18.96 -26.94 9.29
CA GLY A 323 19.83 -27.37 8.19
C GLY A 323 19.07 -27.96 7.00
N ASN A 324 17.75 -27.73 6.90
CA ASN A 324 16.86 -28.32 5.90
C ASN A 324 16.50 -27.34 4.76
N VAL A 325 17.28 -26.26 4.60
CA VAL A 325 17.07 -25.27 3.53
C VAL A 325 17.59 -25.85 2.23
N VAL A 326 16.73 -25.89 1.22
CA VAL A 326 17.14 -26.17 -0.16
C VAL A 326 17.52 -24.84 -0.80
N ASN A 327 18.77 -24.72 -1.25
CA ASN A 327 19.24 -23.52 -1.92
C ASN A 327 18.85 -23.57 -3.41
N PRO A 328 18.04 -22.62 -3.92
CA PRO A 328 17.68 -22.56 -5.33
C PRO A 328 18.88 -22.54 -6.28
N ASP A 329 19.97 -21.86 -5.90
CA ASP A 329 21.16 -21.73 -6.76
C ASP A 329 21.82 -23.09 -7.04
N ASP A 330 21.87 -23.97 -6.03
CA ASP A 330 22.44 -25.31 -6.17
C ASP A 330 21.58 -26.18 -7.09
N ILE A 331 20.25 -26.05 -6.99
CA ILE A 331 19.29 -26.76 -7.84
C ILE A 331 19.40 -26.27 -9.29
N VAL A 332 19.45 -24.96 -9.51
CA VAL A 332 19.61 -24.37 -10.84
C VAL A 332 20.96 -24.74 -11.44
N GLY A 333 22.06 -24.68 -10.67
CA GLY A 333 23.39 -25.06 -11.13
C GLY A 333 23.49 -26.54 -11.54
N THR A 334 22.72 -27.42 -10.90
CA THR A 334 22.74 -28.86 -11.18
C THR A 334 21.77 -29.27 -12.29
N TYR A 335 20.54 -28.76 -12.28
CA TYR A 335 19.44 -29.25 -13.13
C TYR A 335 18.94 -28.23 -14.16
N GLY A 336 19.32 -26.97 -14.03
CA GLY A 336 18.86 -25.85 -14.85
C GLY A 336 17.55 -25.23 -14.36
N ALA A 337 17.37 -23.94 -14.66
CA ALA A 337 16.23 -23.14 -14.20
C ALA A 337 14.87 -23.70 -14.65
N ASP A 338 14.75 -24.18 -15.89
CA ASP A 338 13.50 -24.73 -16.41
C ASP A 338 13.08 -26.02 -15.69
N THR A 339 14.04 -26.86 -15.31
CA THR A 339 13.75 -28.07 -14.56
C THR A 339 13.21 -27.73 -13.16
N MET A 340 13.83 -26.76 -12.49
CA MET A 340 13.36 -26.29 -11.18
C MET A 340 11.94 -25.72 -11.28
N ARG A 341 11.71 -24.80 -12.21
CA ARG A 341 10.40 -24.15 -12.42
C ARG A 341 9.30 -25.16 -12.73
N ILE A 342 9.56 -26.12 -13.63
CA ILE A 342 8.60 -27.18 -13.95
C ILE A 342 8.30 -28.02 -12.71
N TYR A 343 9.32 -28.38 -11.94
CA TYR A 343 9.13 -29.16 -10.73
C TYR A 343 8.26 -28.43 -9.70
N GLU A 344 8.57 -27.16 -9.40
CA GLU A 344 7.78 -26.33 -8.47
C GLU A 344 6.32 -26.18 -8.91
N MET A 345 6.10 -26.01 -10.21
CA MET A 345 4.75 -25.90 -10.76
C MET A 345 4.00 -27.24 -10.86
N PHE A 346 4.69 -28.36 -10.72
CA PHE A 346 4.14 -29.71 -10.89
C PHE A 346 3.92 -30.46 -9.57
N MET A 347 4.69 -30.15 -8.52
CA MET A 347 4.70 -30.89 -7.25
C MET A 347 3.32 -30.96 -6.56
N GLY A 348 2.41 -30.03 -6.85
CA GLY A 348 1.00 -30.13 -6.47
C GLY A 348 0.24 -28.82 -6.67
N PRO A 349 -0.96 -28.68 -6.08
CA PRO A 349 -1.75 -27.46 -6.19
C PRO A 349 -1.02 -26.24 -5.62
N PHE A 350 -1.16 -25.10 -6.30
CA PHE A 350 -0.38 -23.88 -6.02
C PHE A 350 -0.55 -23.30 -4.61
N ASP A 351 -1.71 -23.49 -3.99
CA ASP A 351 -2.10 -22.96 -2.69
C ASP A 351 -1.83 -23.93 -1.52
N HIS A 352 -1.40 -25.16 -1.80
CA HIS A 352 -1.15 -26.18 -0.79
C HIS A 352 0.30 -26.17 -0.32
N ALA A 353 0.53 -26.41 0.97
CA ALA A 353 1.87 -26.66 1.47
C ALA A 353 2.36 -28.04 1.01
N ILE A 354 3.59 -28.10 0.49
CA ILE A 354 4.16 -29.33 -0.08
C ILE A 354 5.61 -29.47 0.35
N ALA A 355 6.00 -30.69 0.74
CA ALA A 355 7.38 -31.01 1.05
C ALA A 355 8.22 -31.12 -0.23
N TRP A 356 9.37 -30.47 -0.24
CA TRP A 356 10.36 -30.62 -1.29
C TRP A 356 10.81 -32.09 -1.40
N SER A 357 11.10 -32.53 -2.62
CA SER A 357 11.68 -33.85 -2.90
C SER A 357 12.71 -33.75 -4.01
N THR A 358 14.00 -33.84 -3.65
CA THR A 358 15.09 -33.82 -4.63
C THR A 358 15.01 -35.00 -5.59
N SER A 359 14.52 -36.17 -5.16
CA SER A 359 14.29 -37.29 -6.07
C SER A 359 13.15 -37.03 -7.06
N GLY A 360 12.14 -36.24 -6.66
CA GLY A 360 11.04 -35.82 -7.53
C GLY A 360 11.47 -34.94 -8.71
N ILE A 361 12.54 -34.16 -8.55
CA ILE A 361 13.02 -33.23 -9.60
C ILE A 361 13.45 -33.96 -10.88
N MET A 362 13.89 -35.21 -10.76
CA MET A 362 14.31 -36.03 -11.89
C MET A 362 13.19 -36.27 -12.89
N GLY A 363 11.92 -36.27 -12.45
CA GLY A 363 10.76 -36.35 -13.34
C GLY A 363 10.66 -35.14 -14.26
N ALA A 364 10.80 -33.94 -13.70
CA ALA A 364 10.83 -32.69 -14.46
C ALA A 364 12.02 -32.64 -15.41
N ARG A 365 13.22 -33.06 -14.96
CA ARG A 365 14.42 -33.10 -15.80
C ARG A 365 14.22 -33.99 -17.04
N ARG A 366 13.74 -35.21 -16.83
CA ARG A 366 13.48 -36.17 -17.93
C ARG A 366 12.43 -35.66 -18.90
N PHE A 367 11.42 -34.93 -18.41
CA PHE A 367 10.44 -34.29 -19.26
C PHE A 367 11.08 -33.23 -20.16
N ILE A 368 11.92 -32.34 -19.62
CA ILE A 368 12.66 -31.35 -20.42
C ILE A 368 13.57 -32.02 -21.46
N GLU A 369 14.30 -33.07 -21.08
CA GLU A 369 15.15 -33.83 -22.01
C GLU A 369 14.36 -34.51 -23.12
N ARG A 370 13.15 -35.00 -22.82
CA ARG A 370 12.25 -35.54 -23.85
C ARG A 370 11.82 -34.45 -24.81
N VAL A 371 11.39 -33.30 -24.30
CA VAL A 371 11.00 -32.15 -25.13
C VAL A 371 12.13 -31.79 -26.09
N TRP A 372 13.37 -31.69 -25.61
CA TRP A 372 14.54 -31.46 -26.45
C TRP A 372 14.71 -32.51 -27.55
N LYS A 373 14.71 -33.80 -27.19
CA LYS A 373 14.87 -34.91 -28.15
C LYS A 373 13.75 -34.98 -29.19
N MET A 374 12.54 -34.59 -28.84
CA MET A 374 11.42 -34.55 -29.79
C MET A 374 11.68 -33.58 -30.95
N ALA A 375 12.50 -32.53 -30.75
CA ALA A 375 12.83 -31.58 -31.81
C ALA A 375 13.50 -32.26 -33.03
N GLU A 376 14.29 -33.32 -32.80
CA GLU A 376 14.95 -34.10 -33.85
C GLU A 376 13.97 -34.83 -34.78
N LYS A 377 12.74 -35.07 -34.32
CA LYS A 377 11.67 -35.73 -35.08
C LYS A 377 10.79 -34.75 -35.86
N VAL A 378 11.01 -33.45 -35.72
CA VAL A 378 10.12 -32.44 -36.30
C VAL A 378 10.31 -32.35 -37.81
N GLN A 379 9.21 -32.43 -38.56
CA GLN A 379 9.18 -32.34 -40.01
C GLN A 379 8.16 -31.30 -40.48
N PRO A 380 8.47 -30.44 -41.47
CA PRO A 380 7.59 -29.35 -41.90
C PRO A 380 6.23 -29.80 -42.45
N ASN A 381 6.18 -30.92 -43.17
CA ASN A 381 5.01 -31.38 -43.92
C ASN A 381 4.31 -32.59 -43.29
N GLU A 382 4.62 -32.92 -42.05
CA GLU A 382 3.99 -34.06 -41.36
C GLU A 382 2.59 -33.68 -40.87
N VAL A 383 1.65 -34.62 -40.99
CA VAL A 383 0.27 -34.48 -40.53
C VAL A 383 0.10 -35.28 -39.25
N LEU A 384 -0.56 -34.70 -38.24
CA LEU A 384 -0.87 -35.41 -37.01
C LEU A 384 -1.83 -36.58 -37.29
N SER A 385 -1.71 -37.65 -36.51
CA SER A 385 -2.81 -38.62 -36.39
C SER A 385 -4.05 -37.93 -35.81
N LYS A 386 -5.24 -38.44 -36.14
CA LYS A 386 -6.51 -37.92 -35.59
C LYS A 386 -6.47 -37.89 -34.06
N GLU A 387 -5.90 -38.93 -33.45
CA GLU A 387 -5.74 -39.05 -32.00
C GLU A 387 -4.85 -37.95 -31.42
N ALA A 388 -3.69 -37.70 -32.04
CA ALA A 388 -2.75 -36.67 -31.59
C ALA A 388 -3.30 -35.26 -31.81
N GLU A 389 -4.05 -35.04 -32.89
CA GLU A 389 -4.71 -33.77 -33.18
C GLU A 389 -5.81 -33.45 -32.15
N ILE A 390 -6.66 -34.43 -31.82
CA ILE A 390 -7.67 -34.27 -30.76
C ILE A 390 -7.00 -34.00 -29.42
N LEU A 391 -5.93 -34.73 -29.10
CA LEU A 391 -5.20 -34.54 -27.85
C LEU A 391 -4.55 -33.15 -27.78
N LEU A 392 -3.96 -32.66 -28.87
CA LEU A 392 -3.38 -31.32 -28.95
C LEU A 392 -4.44 -30.26 -28.66
N ASN A 393 -5.60 -30.30 -29.32
CA ASN A 393 -6.67 -29.32 -29.10
C ASN A 393 -7.23 -29.37 -27.66
N LYS A 394 -7.44 -30.58 -27.11
CA LYS A 394 -7.80 -30.75 -25.69
C LYS A 394 -6.74 -30.16 -24.76
N THR A 395 -5.46 -30.33 -25.09
CA THR A 395 -4.35 -29.82 -24.29
C THR A 395 -4.27 -28.31 -24.35
N ILE A 396 -4.43 -27.69 -25.53
CA ILE A 396 -4.49 -26.24 -25.69
C ILE A 396 -5.60 -25.66 -24.81
N LYS A 397 -6.82 -26.19 -24.94
CA LYS A 397 -7.97 -25.75 -24.14
C LYS A 397 -7.70 -25.88 -22.64
N ARG A 398 -7.29 -27.07 -22.20
CA ARG A 398 -7.04 -27.37 -20.79
C ARG A 398 -5.91 -26.54 -20.20
N VAL A 399 -4.77 -26.41 -20.88
CA VAL A 399 -3.64 -25.62 -20.39
C VAL A 399 -4.02 -24.14 -20.32
N THR A 400 -4.78 -23.62 -21.28
CA THR A 400 -5.29 -22.24 -21.25
C THR A 400 -6.15 -22.00 -20.00
N GLU A 401 -7.12 -22.88 -19.75
CA GLU A 401 -8.01 -22.80 -18.59
C GLU A 401 -7.27 -23.01 -17.26
N ASP A 402 -6.36 -23.99 -17.21
CA ASP A 402 -5.59 -24.34 -16.01
C ASP A 402 -4.60 -23.24 -15.63
N MET A 403 -3.89 -22.65 -16.60
CA MET A 403 -2.97 -21.54 -16.33
C MET A 403 -3.72 -20.30 -15.82
N ALA A 404 -4.86 -19.94 -16.43
CA ALA A 404 -5.70 -18.83 -15.97
C ALA A 404 -6.27 -19.06 -14.56
N ALA A 405 -6.50 -20.32 -14.19
CA ALA A 405 -6.99 -20.73 -12.88
C ALA A 405 -5.89 -21.13 -11.89
N ILE A 406 -4.61 -20.96 -12.24
CA ILE A 406 -3.45 -21.27 -11.37
C ILE A 406 -3.36 -22.77 -11.00
N ARG A 407 -3.91 -23.65 -11.84
CA ARG A 407 -3.79 -25.11 -11.75
C ARG A 407 -2.57 -25.61 -12.53
N HIS A 408 -1.39 -25.08 -12.18
CA HIS A 408 -0.16 -25.34 -12.94
C HIS A 408 0.23 -26.82 -12.98
N ASN A 409 -0.05 -27.57 -11.91
CA ASN A 409 0.26 -29.00 -11.85
C ASN A 409 -0.52 -29.83 -12.88
N THR A 410 -1.80 -29.53 -13.09
CA THR A 410 -2.61 -30.22 -14.11
C THR A 410 -2.30 -29.73 -15.52
N ALA A 411 -1.86 -28.47 -15.68
CA ALA A 411 -1.33 -27.96 -16.94
C ALA A 411 -0.05 -28.72 -17.34
N VAL A 412 0.92 -28.83 -16.43
CA VAL A 412 2.17 -29.60 -16.67
C VAL A 412 1.85 -31.07 -16.96
N SER A 413 0.94 -31.69 -16.20
CA SER A 413 0.50 -33.07 -16.46
C SER A 413 -0.07 -33.24 -17.87
N SER A 414 -0.86 -32.29 -18.35
CA SER A 414 -1.43 -32.31 -19.71
C SER A 414 -0.36 -32.16 -20.79
N LEU A 415 0.64 -31.31 -20.56
CA LEU A 415 1.80 -31.17 -21.44
C LEU A 415 2.64 -32.45 -21.46
N MET A 416 2.84 -33.10 -20.32
CA MET A 416 3.53 -34.41 -20.26
C MET A 416 2.77 -35.47 -21.06
N ILE A 417 1.44 -35.55 -20.93
CA ILE A 417 0.60 -36.49 -21.70
C ILE A 417 0.72 -36.23 -23.21
N LEU A 418 0.59 -34.97 -23.64
CA LEU A 418 0.74 -34.61 -25.05
C LEU A 418 2.15 -34.93 -25.57
N SER A 419 3.19 -34.60 -24.81
CA SER A 419 4.57 -34.89 -25.21
C SER A 419 4.80 -36.40 -25.38
N ASN A 420 4.25 -37.24 -24.49
CA ASN A 420 4.34 -38.69 -24.60
C ASN A 420 3.63 -39.22 -25.85
N GLU A 421 2.49 -38.64 -26.23
CA GLU A 421 1.77 -39.05 -27.44
C GLU A 421 2.52 -38.65 -28.71
N LEU A 422 2.96 -37.40 -28.80
CA LEU A 422 3.73 -36.90 -29.94
C LEU A 422 5.04 -37.68 -30.13
N ASP A 423 5.71 -38.05 -29.04
CA ASP A 423 6.99 -38.76 -29.05
C ASP A 423 6.87 -40.22 -29.57
N LYS A 424 5.66 -40.82 -29.59
CA LYS A 424 5.42 -42.14 -30.20
C LYS A 424 5.57 -42.12 -31.72
N ALA A 425 5.31 -40.97 -32.36
CA ALA A 425 5.39 -40.85 -33.80
C ALA A 425 6.86 -40.85 -34.27
N LYS A 426 7.10 -41.37 -35.48
CA LYS A 426 8.42 -41.32 -36.12
C LYS A 426 8.78 -39.90 -36.58
N ALA A 427 7.77 -39.13 -36.95
CA ALA A 427 7.87 -37.73 -37.35
C ALA A 427 6.79 -36.93 -36.63
N ILE A 428 7.10 -35.67 -36.29
CA ILE A 428 6.20 -34.76 -35.60
C ILE A 428 5.93 -33.55 -36.48
N SER A 429 4.66 -33.17 -36.65
CA SER A 429 4.29 -31.95 -37.36
C SER A 429 4.92 -30.72 -36.71
N ARG A 430 5.62 -29.91 -37.51
CA ARG A 430 6.21 -28.65 -37.04
C ARG A 430 5.19 -27.74 -36.36
N GLN A 431 4.01 -27.56 -36.96
CA GLN A 431 2.96 -26.70 -36.41
C GLN A 431 2.47 -27.20 -35.04
N ALA A 432 2.33 -28.52 -34.89
CA ALA A 432 1.91 -29.14 -33.63
C ALA A 432 2.95 -28.94 -32.53
N TYR A 433 4.23 -29.15 -32.87
CA TYR A 433 5.33 -28.99 -31.94
C TYR A 433 5.55 -27.53 -31.53
N GLU A 434 5.44 -26.59 -32.47
CA GLU A 434 5.45 -25.15 -32.19
C GLU A 434 4.30 -24.75 -31.24
N SER A 435 3.11 -25.33 -31.43
CA SER A 435 1.97 -25.11 -30.52
C SER A 435 2.24 -25.67 -29.12
N PHE A 436 2.84 -26.85 -29.01
CA PHE A 436 3.29 -27.44 -27.76
C PHE A 436 4.33 -26.56 -27.05
N LEU A 437 5.34 -26.05 -27.76
CA LEU A 437 6.38 -25.18 -27.20
C LEU A 437 5.77 -23.89 -26.64
N LYS A 438 4.82 -23.27 -27.35
CA LYS A 438 4.13 -22.06 -26.88
C LYS A 438 3.38 -22.28 -25.56
N LEU A 439 2.73 -23.43 -25.40
CA LEU A 439 2.05 -23.79 -24.15
C LEU A 439 3.05 -24.00 -22.99
N LEU A 440 4.24 -24.52 -23.29
CA LEU A 440 5.29 -24.80 -22.31
C LEU A 440 6.11 -23.56 -21.93
N ALA A 441 6.22 -22.57 -22.82
CA ALA A 441 7.11 -21.42 -22.67
C ALA A 441 6.94 -20.60 -21.37
N PRO A 442 5.73 -20.38 -20.82
CA PRO A 442 5.58 -19.70 -19.53
C PRO A 442 6.24 -20.45 -18.36
N LEU A 443 6.35 -21.78 -18.48
CA LEU A 443 6.86 -22.67 -17.43
C LEU A 443 8.35 -22.96 -17.62
N ALA A 444 8.78 -23.23 -18.85
CA ALA A 444 10.17 -23.54 -19.23
C ALA A 444 10.66 -22.61 -20.37
N PRO A 445 10.89 -21.31 -20.10
CA PRO A 445 11.15 -20.32 -21.13
C PRO A 445 12.47 -20.52 -21.89
N HIS A 446 13.52 -21.05 -21.25
CA HIS A 446 14.85 -21.08 -21.86
C HIS A 446 14.95 -22.16 -22.93
N VAL A 447 14.57 -23.40 -22.60
CA VAL A 447 14.59 -24.53 -23.52
C VAL A 447 13.62 -24.34 -24.68
N THR A 448 12.48 -23.71 -24.42
CA THR A 448 11.47 -23.46 -25.47
C THR A 448 11.93 -22.37 -26.43
N GLU A 449 12.56 -21.28 -25.96
CA GLU A 449 13.17 -20.27 -26.84
C GLU A 449 14.29 -20.87 -27.69
N GLU A 450 15.19 -21.66 -27.09
CA GLU A 450 16.31 -22.29 -27.83
C GLU A 450 15.80 -23.19 -28.96
N ILE A 451 14.91 -24.14 -28.64
CA ILE A 451 14.31 -25.03 -29.65
C ILE A 451 13.55 -24.22 -30.70
N TRP A 452 12.82 -23.18 -30.29
CA TRP A 452 12.08 -22.32 -31.20
C TRP A 452 12.99 -21.64 -32.23
N ARG A 453 14.18 -21.19 -31.81
CA ARG A 453 15.22 -20.63 -32.69
C ARG A 453 15.82 -21.69 -33.60
N ASP A 454 16.10 -22.88 -33.09
CA ASP A 454 16.64 -23.99 -33.88
C ASP A 454 15.69 -24.46 -34.99
N LEU A 455 14.37 -24.34 -34.77
CA LEU A 455 13.37 -24.55 -35.82
C LEU A 455 13.39 -23.45 -36.91
N GLY A 456 14.21 -22.41 -36.76
CA GLY A 456 14.39 -21.33 -37.73
C GLY A 456 13.47 -20.13 -37.52
N ASN A 457 12.80 -20.02 -36.37
CA ASN A 457 11.94 -18.86 -36.08
C ASN A 457 12.78 -17.61 -35.77
N LYS A 458 12.41 -16.49 -36.41
CA LYS A 458 13.19 -15.23 -36.33
C LYS A 458 12.82 -14.34 -35.15
N LYS A 459 11.62 -14.48 -34.60
CA LYS A 459 11.15 -13.75 -33.42
C LYS A 459 11.10 -14.68 -32.22
N SER A 460 11.27 -14.12 -31.02
CA SER A 460 11.18 -14.88 -29.78
C SER A 460 9.80 -15.51 -29.62
N ILE A 461 9.76 -16.70 -29.00
CA ILE A 461 8.51 -17.38 -28.65
C ILE A 461 7.64 -16.53 -27.70
N HIS A 462 8.26 -15.69 -26.87
CA HIS A 462 7.59 -14.86 -25.87
C HIS A 462 6.82 -13.67 -26.45
N VAL A 463 7.00 -13.37 -27.74
CA VAL A 463 6.20 -12.36 -28.47
C VAL A 463 5.27 -13.00 -29.50
N SER A 464 5.09 -14.33 -29.44
CA SER A 464 4.20 -15.06 -30.33
C SER A 464 2.79 -15.17 -29.77
N ASP A 465 1.81 -15.37 -30.65
CA ASP A 465 0.42 -15.55 -30.22
C ASP A 465 0.23 -16.89 -29.50
N TRP A 466 -0.58 -16.87 -28.43
CA TRP A 466 -1.01 -18.05 -27.71
C TRP A 466 -1.86 -18.96 -28.63
N PRO A 467 -1.63 -20.29 -28.64
CA PRO A 467 -2.39 -21.20 -29.48
C PRO A 467 -3.87 -21.26 -29.07
N VAL A 468 -4.76 -21.40 -30.06
CA VAL A 468 -6.21 -21.50 -29.86
C VAL A 468 -6.68 -22.90 -30.27
N ALA A 469 -7.50 -23.52 -29.42
CA ALA A 469 -8.05 -24.84 -29.71
C ALA A 469 -9.13 -24.75 -30.79
N ASP A 470 -9.10 -25.69 -31.73
CA ASP A 470 -10.19 -25.93 -32.66
C ASP A 470 -11.27 -26.76 -31.96
N GLU A 471 -12.37 -26.10 -31.57
CA GLU A 471 -13.49 -26.73 -30.86
C GLU A 471 -14.11 -27.89 -31.66
N THR A 472 -13.99 -27.90 -33.00
CA THR A 472 -14.49 -29.00 -33.85
C THR A 472 -13.66 -30.28 -33.73
N LYS A 473 -12.45 -30.18 -33.14
CA LYS A 473 -11.49 -31.28 -32.98
C LYS A 473 -11.34 -31.73 -31.53
N LEU A 474 -12.31 -31.43 -30.67
CA LEU A 474 -12.30 -31.87 -29.27
C LEU A 474 -12.97 -33.23 -29.07
N GLU A 475 -13.85 -33.64 -29.97
CA GLU A 475 -14.55 -34.90 -29.83
C GLU A 475 -13.75 -36.06 -30.41
N ASP A 476 -13.54 -37.06 -29.57
CA ASP A 476 -13.16 -38.39 -30.02
C ASP A 476 -14.45 -39.18 -30.23
N ASP A 477 -14.68 -39.63 -31.47
CA ASP A 477 -15.82 -40.49 -31.83
C ASP A 477 -15.68 -41.88 -31.18
N SER A 478 -14.48 -42.20 -30.67
CA SER A 478 -14.14 -43.42 -29.96
C SER A 478 -13.90 -43.17 -28.47
N ALA A 479 -14.05 -44.22 -27.67
CA ALA A 479 -13.69 -44.26 -26.26
C ALA A 479 -12.89 -45.53 -25.97
N THR A 480 -11.91 -45.44 -25.08
CA THR A 480 -11.22 -46.61 -24.51
C THR A 480 -12.16 -47.28 -23.51
N ILE A 481 -12.46 -48.55 -23.76
CA ILE A 481 -13.32 -49.39 -22.93
C ILE A 481 -12.42 -50.30 -22.12
N VAL A 482 -12.41 -50.09 -20.80
CA VAL A 482 -11.63 -50.94 -19.89
C VAL A 482 -12.33 -52.29 -19.76
N VAL A 483 -11.57 -53.38 -19.79
CA VAL A 483 -12.10 -54.74 -19.59
C VAL A 483 -11.60 -55.29 -18.27
N GLN A 484 -12.54 -55.71 -17.42
CA GLN A 484 -12.27 -56.35 -16.14
C GLN A 484 -12.73 -57.80 -16.14
N VAL A 485 -12.00 -58.65 -15.44
CA VAL A 485 -12.44 -60.00 -15.09
C VAL A 485 -12.42 -60.13 -13.56
N ASN A 486 -13.57 -60.44 -12.96
CA ASN A 486 -13.78 -60.50 -11.51
C ASN A 486 -13.25 -59.25 -10.77
N GLY A 487 -13.57 -58.07 -11.31
CA GLY A 487 -13.24 -56.77 -10.72
C GLY A 487 -11.80 -56.29 -10.90
N LYS A 488 -10.93 -57.07 -11.57
CA LYS A 488 -9.54 -56.67 -11.87
C LYS A 488 -9.39 -56.33 -13.35
N VAL A 489 -8.73 -55.20 -13.67
CA VAL A 489 -8.47 -54.79 -15.06
C VAL A 489 -7.51 -55.75 -15.73
N ARG A 490 -7.89 -56.24 -16.92
CA ARG A 490 -7.15 -57.26 -17.69
C ARG A 490 -6.77 -56.82 -19.09
N ALA A 491 -7.55 -55.93 -19.68
CA ALA A 491 -7.29 -55.37 -21.00
C ALA A 491 -8.06 -54.06 -21.17
N ASP A 492 -7.88 -53.43 -22.33
CA ASP A 492 -8.72 -52.36 -22.83
C ASP A 492 -8.77 -52.43 -24.36
N PHE A 493 -9.80 -51.82 -24.96
CA PHE A 493 -9.91 -51.69 -26.41
C PHE A 493 -10.64 -50.38 -26.76
N ARG A 494 -10.47 -49.87 -27.99
CA ARG A 494 -11.24 -48.73 -28.48
C ARG A 494 -12.53 -49.16 -29.17
N ALA A 495 -13.62 -48.46 -28.89
CA ALA A 495 -14.89 -48.61 -29.57
C ALA A 495 -15.55 -47.25 -29.78
N ALA A 496 -16.49 -47.15 -30.73
CA ALA A 496 -17.27 -45.94 -30.90
C ALA A 496 -18.04 -45.59 -29.60
N LYS A 497 -18.17 -44.31 -29.25
CA LYS A 497 -18.89 -43.88 -28.03
C LYS A 497 -20.35 -44.35 -28.00
N ASN A 498 -20.96 -44.45 -29.18
CA ASN A 498 -22.32 -44.93 -29.39
C ASN A 498 -22.38 -46.44 -29.70
N ALA A 499 -21.29 -47.19 -29.53
CA ALA A 499 -21.30 -48.64 -29.72
C ALA A 499 -22.32 -49.28 -28.78
N ASP A 500 -23.14 -50.17 -29.33
CA ASP A 500 -24.15 -50.86 -28.57
C ASP A 500 -23.53 -51.87 -27.59
N LYS A 501 -24.30 -52.25 -26.57
CA LYS A 501 -23.82 -53.14 -25.50
C LYS A 501 -23.34 -54.50 -26.02
N ALA A 502 -24.00 -55.07 -27.02
CA ALA A 502 -23.66 -56.39 -27.53
C ALA A 502 -22.32 -56.37 -28.29
N SER A 503 -22.10 -55.32 -29.08
CA SER A 503 -20.83 -55.09 -29.77
C SER A 503 -19.67 -54.94 -28.79
N LEU A 504 -19.86 -54.18 -27.71
CA LEU A 504 -18.85 -53.99 -26.66
C LEU A 504 -18.55 -55.28 -25.89
N GLU A 505 -19.58 -56.04 -25.53
CA GLU A 505 -19.43 -57.32 -24.85
C GLU A 505 -18.66 -58.33 -25.71
N LYS A 506 -19.04 -58.45 -26.99
CA LYS A 506 -18.35 -59.35 -27.93
C LYS A 506 -16.88 -58.97 -28.08
N ALA A 507 -16.59 -57.69 -28.33
CA ALA A 507 -15.22 -57.20 -28.47
C ALA A 507 -14.38 -57.47 -27.22
N ALA A 508 -14.94 -57.31 -26.02
CA ALA A 508 -14.25 -57.60 -24.77
C ALA A 508 -13.95 -59.09 -24.57
N LEU A 509 -14.89 -59.97 -24.92
CA LEU A 509 -14.73 -61.43 -24.81
C LEU A 509 -13.75 -61.99 -25.86
N ASP A 510 -13.58 -61.29 -26.98
CA ASP A 510 -12.70 -61.71 -28.07
C ASP A 510 -11.21 -61.42 -27.81
N LEU A 511 -10.87 -60.58 -26.82
CA LEU A 511 -9.49 -60.25 -26.47
C LEU A 511 -8.73 -61.46 -25.89
N ASP A 512 -7.53 -61.71 -26.40
CA ASP A 512 -6.69 -62.84 -25.99
C ASP A 512 -6.27 -62.73 -24.52
N GLU A 513 -6.01 -61.52 -24.02
CA GLU A 513 -5.72 -61.28 -22.61
C GLU A 513 -6.90 -61.68 -21.74
N VAL A 514 -8.12 -61.36 -22.15
CA VAL A 514 -9.34 -61.65 -21.41
C VAL A 514 -9.64 -63.15 -21.41
N LYS A 515 -9.52 -63.80 -22.57
CA LYS A 515 -9.68 -65.26 -22.72
C LYS A 515 -8.75 -66.03 -21.78
N LYS A 516 -7.50 -65.60 -21.60
CA LYS A 516 -6.56 -66.21 -20.63
C LYS A 516 -7.06 -66.17 -19.18
N TRP A 517 -7.77 -65.10 -18.79
CA TRP A 517 -8.26 -64.93 -17.41
C TRP A 517 -9.61 -65.61 -17.17
N ILE A 518 -10.40 -65.81 -18.22
CA ILE A 518 -11.63 -66.59 -18.17
C ILE A 518 -11.29 -68.09 -18.17
N GLY A 519 -10.40 -68.54 -19.06
CA GLY A 519 -10.03 -69.96 -19.18
C GLY A 519 -11.25 -70.84 -19.39
N ASP A 520 -11.34 -71.95 -18.64
CA ASP A 520 -12.47 -72.89 -18.69
C ASP A 520 -13.67 -72.46 -17.83
N LYS A 521 -13.60 -71.29 -17.18
CA LYS A 521 -14.67 -70.80 -16.30
C LYS A 521 -15.88 -70.38 -17.09
N LYS A 522 -17.06 -70.59 -16.52
CA LYS A 522 -18.30 -70.14 -17.16
C LYS A 522 -18.47 -68.65 -16.91
N THR A 523 -18.74 -67.89 -17.97
CA THR A 523 -19.15 -66.49 -17.85
C THR A 523 -20.56 -66.46 -17.26
N GLU A 524 -20.69 -65.96 -16.03
CA GLU A 524 -21.95 -65.89 -15.29
C GLU A 524 -22.71 -64.60 -15.60
N LYS A 525 -21.97 -63.49 -15.75
CA LYS A 525 -22.54 -62.16 -15.99
C LYS A 525 -21.54 -61.25 -16.69
N VAL A 526 -22.02 -60.46 -17.65
CA VAL A 526 -21.26 -59.35 -18.23
C VAL A 526 -21.99 -58.03 -17.92
N ILE A 527 -21.23 -57.04 -17.46
CA ILE A 527 -21.73 -55.70 -17.13
C ILE A 527 -21.07 -54.72 -18.09
N VAL A 528 -21.87 -54.13 -18.97
CA VAL A 528 -21.41 -53.12 -19.92
C VAL A 528 -21.88 -51.73 -19.49
N ILE A 529 -20.92 -50.83 -19.29
CA ILE A 529 -21.14 -49.39 -19.15
C ILE A 529 -20.65 -48.76 -20.47
N PRO A 530 -21.56 -48.38 -21.39
CA PRO A 530 -21.20 -47.82 -22.69
C PRO A 530 -20.20 -46.66 -22.58
N GLY A 531 -19.20 -46.65 -23.45
CA GLY A 531 -18.14 -45.63 -23.46
C GLY A 531 -17.16 -45.69 -22.28
N LYS A 532 -17.22 -46.70 -21.41
CA LYS A 532 -16.39 -46.75 -20.19
C LYS A 532 -15.81 -48.12 -19.83
N LEU A 533 -16.64 -49.15 -19.71
CA LEU A 533 -16.24 -50.41 -19.04
C LEU A 533 -17.03 -51.62 -19.55
N VAL A 534 -16.34 -52.76 -19.68
CA VAL A 534 -16.95 -54.09 -19.70
C VAL A 534 -16.37 -54.90 -18.54
N SER A 535 -17.22 -55.37 -17.62
CA SER A 535 -16.82 -56.18 -16.47
C SER A 535 -17.42 -57.57 -16.57
N ILE A 536 -16.56 -58.58 -16.62
CA ILE A 536 -16.91 -59.98 -16.83
C ILE A 536 -16.77 -60.71 -15.50
N VAL A 537 -17.85 -61.37 -15.07
CA VAL A 537 -17.87 -62.24 -13.90
C VAL A 537 -17.76 -63.68 -14.39
N ALA A 538 -16.66 -64.34 -14.07
CA ALA A 538 -16.36 -65.72 -14.48
C ALA A 538 -16.14 -66.60 -13.23
N LYS A 539 -16.86 -67.73 -13.16
CA LYS A 539 -16.77 -68.71 -12.07
C LYS A 539 -16.27 -70.05 -12.54
#